data_AF-A0A1I7UHD4-F1
#
_entry.id   AF-A0A1I7UHD4-F1
#
_cell.length_a   1.000
_cell.length_b   1.000
_cell.length_c   1.000
_cell.angle_alpha   90.00
_cell.angle_beta   90.00
_cell.angle_gamma   90.00
#
_symmetry.space_group_name_H-M   'P 1'
#
loop_
_entity.id
_entity.type
_entity.pdbx_description
1 polymer ?
#
loop_
_entity_poly.entity_id
_entity_poly.type
_entity_poly.pdbx_seq_one_letter_code
_entity_poly.pdbx_strand_id
1 'polypeptide(L)'
;MELSMEEFAAVRIRLMDDILTKPMESLSRDVYEKAPSEMAKELAKIKCKAFNQILRNRGELARIIDKAAREEEKPYPSVEKAIKLYIQETNRLCGNVMTVISKMSAEIDGRSKEEKAKQEEIPDLWRMKKTSAQKAADLKIHSIDKRLTKSMEKVTRKLCEKAPVDIAKEMSDMKITTFNQILIKRAEVTRAVDKALGEGNSVEDAIDGYEREARALCKKFVDIGKDMWAEIEEERFQWLLDHLEEMSEQMRNDFEIMDQYSDNYKETGRVETEKTREKVEKLLEEDPEADVEPIVLEFQQFMFELREIAVKTNMGVPVVEKKEGKRGCDQVTVEEYEKKEEVMVEEAAEKEEIREKKADKKKEEVTVEKEAEKKEKTEVEKNRDTVEKVLSKDELKKMMTVMKEEIVQEFNKKFKSAQENHKKEIEKVQKDYCRLEAERNEEVKKLTVVVESLNKKLEAMTLEMAEKQKETEDELKGVKRELKEAREELERMQEDSGEDSSFDQLDDQDE
;
A
#
# COMPACT_ATOMS: atom_id res chain seq x y z
N MET A 1 26.22 22.51 0.12
CA MET A 1 24.94 21.90 0.51
C MET A 1 24.58 20.91 -0.57
N GLU A 2 24.69 19.63 -0.29
CA GLU A 2 24.18 18.58 -1.18
C GLU A 2 22.68 18.50 -0.93
N LEU A 3 21.88 18.69 -1.98
CA LEU A 3 20.42 18.50 -1.91
C LEU A 3 20.15 17.02 -1.69
N SER A 4 19.17 16.70 -0.83
CA SER A 4 18.71 15.31 -0.72
C SER A 4 18.19 14.80 -2.08
N MET A 5 18.16 13.49 -2.29
CA MET A 5 17.66 12.92 -3.55
C MET A 5 16.20 13.33 -3.83
N GLU A 6 15.40 13.50 -2.79
CA GLU A 6 14.02 14.00 -2.83
C GLU A 6 13.97 15.48 -3.22
N GLU A 7 14.80 16.32 -2.62
CA GLU A 7 14.89 17.74 -2.95
C GLU A 7 15.37 17.94 -4.39
N PHE A 8 16.36 17.16 -4.82
CA PHE A 8 16.87 17.17 -6.18
C PHE A 8 15.81 16.74 -7.19
N ALA A 9 15.05 15.67 -6.91
CA ALA A 9 13.93 15.23 -7.73
C ALA A 9 12.83 16.30 -7.80
N ALA A 10 12.47 16.90 -6.67
CA ALA A 10 11.46 17.95 -6.61
C ALA A 10 11.85 19.22 -7.39
N VAL A 11 13.13 19.63 -7.32
CA VAL A 11 13.67 20.74 -8.11
C VAL A 11 13.62 20.42 -9.60
N ARG A 12 14.05 19.21 -10.00
CA ARG A 12 14.01 18.77 -11.41
C ARG A 12 12.58 18.74 -11.97
N ILE A 13 11.62 18.22 -11.20
CA ILE A 13 10.21 18.17 -11.60
C ILE A 13 9.67 19.60 -11.79
N ARG A 14 9.93 20.53 -10.86
CA ARG A 14 9.52 21.93 -11.01
C ARG A 14 10.15 22.61 -12.22
N LEU A 15 11.45 22.40 -12.44
CA LEU A 15 12.15 22.99 -13.57
C LEU A 15 11.53 22.52 -14.89
N MET A 16 11.11 21.26 -14.95
CA MET A 16 10.44 20.69 -16.12
C MET A 16 9.02 21.20 -16.32
N ASP A 17 8.22 21.32 -15.26
CA ASP A 17 6.91 21.95 -15.34
C ASP A 17 7.07 23.34 -15.96
N ASP A 18 8.06 24.11 -15.51
CA ASP A 18 8.36 25.44 -16.04
C ASP A 18 8.84 25.43 -17.50
N ILE A 19 9.71 24.50 -17.88
CA ILE A 19 10.27 24.44 -19.24
C ILE A 19 9.22 23.95 -20.26
N LEU A 20 8.35 23.03 -19.87
CA LEU A 20 7.43 22.36 -20.80
C LEU A 20 6.05 23.01 -20.85
N THR A 21 5.54 23.48 -19.72
CA THR A 21 4.20 24.08 -19.69
C THR A 21 4.19 25.53 -20.16
N LYS A 22 5.25 26.31 -19.94
CA LYS A 22 5.30 27.72 -20.38
C LYS A 22 5.23 27.90 -21.90
N PRO A 23 5.98 27.14 -22.73
CA PRO A 23 5.86 27.24 -24.19
C PRO A 23 4.47 26.83 -24.68
N MET A 24 3.92 25.75 -24.10
CA MET A 24 2.57 25.27 -24.41
C MET A 24 1.52 26.35 -24.08
N GLU A 25 1.59 26.96 -22.90
CA GLU A 25 0.70 28.06 -22.49
C GLU A 25 0.81 29.28 -23.41
N SER A 26 2.05 29.67 -23.75
CA SER A 26 2.29 30.82 -24.63
C SER A 26 1.68 30.63 -26.01
N LEU A 27 1.81 29.43 -26.59
CA LEU A 27 1.30 29.14 -27.94
C LEU A 27 -0.20 28.85 -27.94
N SER A 28 -0.71 28.23 -26.88
CA SER A 28 -2.15 28.01 -26.72
C SER A 28 -2.91 29.34 -26.72
N ARG A 29 -2.31 30.40 -26.14
CA ARG A 29 -2.91 31.72 -26.08
C ARG A 29 -3.20 32.29 -27.47
N ASP A 30 -2.29 32.11 -28.43
CA ASP A 30 -2.46 32.59 -29.81
C ASP A 30 -3.67 31.91 -30.48
N VAL A 31 -3.82 30.60 -30.27
CA VAL A 31 -5.00 29.85 -30.75
C VAL A 31 -6.27 30.31 -30.02
N TYR A 32 -6.24 30.50 -28.70
CA TYR A 32 -7.42 30.97 -27.97
C TYR A 32 -7.88 32.37 -28.37
N GLU A 33 -6.95 33.22 -28.80
CA GLU A 33 -7.22 34.60 -29.18
C GLU A 33 -7.77 34.71 -30.62
N LYS A 34 -7.28 33.86 -31.54
CA LYS A 34 -7.57 33.99 -32.98
C LYS A 34 -8.48 32.91 -33.55
N ALA A 35 -8.59 31.75 -32.90
CA ALA A 35 -9.33 30.63 -33.47
C ALA A 35 -10.84 30.76 -33.23
N PRO A 36 -11.67 30.15 -34.09
CA PRO A 36 -13.08 29.95 -33.81
C PRO A 36 -13.27 29.21 -32.46
N SER A 37 -14.38 29.52 -31.78
CA SER A 37 -14.68 28.99 -30.45
C SER A 37 -14.63 27.46 -30.34
N GLU A 38 -15.00 26.74 -31.41
CA GLU A 38 -14.92 25.28 -31.47
C GLU A 38 -13.47 24.76 -31.47
N MET A 39 -12.55 25.43 -32.17
CA MET A 39 -11.14 25.06 -32.21
C MET A 39 -10.45 25.34 -30.87
N ALA A 40 -10.85 26.42 -30.19
CA ALA A 40 -10.45 26.71 -28.81
C ALA A 40 -10.92 25.61 -27.84
N LYS A 41 -12.17 25.13 -27.96
CA LYS A 41 -12.70 24.02 -27.13
C LYS A 41 -11.93 22.73 -27.38
N GLU A 42 -11.65 22.38 -28.64
CA GLU A 42 -10.82 21.24 -29.03
C GLU A 42 -9.43 21.30 -28.40
N LEU A 43 -8.74 22.46 -28.52
CA LEU A 43 -7.43 22.65 -27.92
C LEU A 43 -7.48 22.51 -26.39
N ALA A 44 -8.48 23.10 -25.74
CA ALA A 44 -8.67 22.97 -24.29
C ALA A 44 -8.84 21.49 -23.88
N LYS A 45 -9.63 20.71 -24.61
CA LYS A 45 -9.85 19.28 -24.36
C LYS A 45 -8.55 18.48 -24.50
N ILE A 46 -7.77 18.74 -25.55
CA ILE A 46 -6.49 18.06 -25.81
C ILE A 46 -5.46 18.42 -24.72
N LYS A 47 -5.35 19.70 -24.35
CA LYS A 47 -4.51 20.16 -23.24
C LYS A 47 -4.89 19.49 -21.93
N CYS A 48 -6.18 19.48 -21.57
CA CYS A 48 -6.66 18.84 -20.35
C CYS A 48 -6.29 17.35 -20.33
N LYS A 49 -6.46 16.63 -21.45
CA LYS A 49 -6.10 15.22 -21.55
C LYS A 49 -4.59 15.00 -21.35
N ALA A 50 -3.75 15.81 -21.98
CA ALA A 50 -2.31 15.73 -21.82
C ALA A 50 -1.87 16.08 -20.38
N PHE A 51 -2.42 17.15 -19.81
CA PHE A 51 -2.09 17.61 -18.46
C PHE A 51 -2.49 16.58 -17.40
N ASN A 52 -3.69 15.98 -17.53
CA ASN A 52 -4.14 14.91 -16.64
C ASN A 52 -3.21 13.69 -16.71
N GLN A 53 -2.72 13.32 -17.90
CA GLN A 53 -1.77 12.23 -18.02
C GLN A 53 -0.41 12.57 -17.39
N ILE A 54 0.07 13.80 -17.56
CA ILE A 54 1.30 14.28 -16.89
C ILE A 54 1.16 14.20 -15.37
N LEU A 55 0.02 14.64 -14.83
CA LEU A 55 -0.27 14.56 -13.39
C LEU A 55 -0.31 13.12 -12.88
N ARG A 56 -0.92 12.19 -13.63
CA ARG A 56 -0.91 10.76 -13.30
C ARG A 56 0.51 10.19 -13.26
N ASN A 57 1.29 10.45 -14.31
CA ASN A 57 2.69 10.00 -14.41
C ASN A 57 3.54 10.58 -13.26
N ARG A 58 3.26 11.83 -12.85
CA ARG A 58 3.92 12.46 -11.70
C ARG A 58 3.56 11.78 -10.38
N GLY A 59 2.29 11.43 -10.18
CA GLY A 59 1.85 10.68 -9.00
C GLY A 59 2.47 9.28 -8.93
N GLU A 60 2.66 8.62 -10.07
CA GLU A 60 3.38 7.35 -10.16
C GLU A 60 4.88 7.50 -9.86
N LEU A 61 5.53 8.54 -10.39
CA LEU A 61 6.91 8.86 -10.06
C LEU A 61 7.10 9.14 -8.56
N ALA A 62 6.19 9.89 -7.94
CA ALA A 62 6.24 10.16 -6.50
C ALA A 62 6.13 8.87 -5.68
N ARG A 63 5.26 7.92 -6.07
CA ARG A 63 5.16 6.60 -5.44
C ARG A 63 6.45 5.79 -5.56
N ILE A 64 7.12 5.84 -6.73
CA ILE A 64 8.41 5.16 -6.94
C ILE A 64 9.49 5.77 -6.03
N ILE A 65 9.54 7.10 -5.91
CA ILE A 65 10.51 7.80 -5.05
C ILE A 65 10.27 7.46 -3.58
N ASP A 66 9.03 7.56 -3.09
CA ASP A 66 8.69 7.25 -1.70
C ASP A 66 8.99 5.78 -1.35
N LYS A 67 8.68 4.85 -2.27
CA LYS A 67 9.02 3.44 -2.09
C LYS A 67 10.52 3.19 -2.05
N ALA A 68 11.28 3.84 -2.92
CA ALA A 68 12.75 3.76 -2.92
C ALA A 68 13.39 4.39 -1.67
N ALA A 69 12.73 5.37 -1.04
CA ALA A 69 13.19 5.95 0.21
C ALA A 69 12.91 5.06 1.43
N ARG A 70 11.86 4.22 1.38
CA ARG A 70 11.47 3.31 2.49
C ARG A 70 12.13 1.93 2.41
N GLU A 71 12.36 1.40 1.22
CA GLU A 71 12.97 0.08 1.02
C GLU A 71 14.49 0.24 0.86
N GLU A 72 15.25 0.19 1.96
CA GLU A 72 16.71 0.35 1.96
C GLU A 72 17.47 -0.75 1.17
N GLU A 73 16.82 -1.87 0.82
CA GLU A 73 17.55 -3.08 0.36
C GLU A 73 17.08 -3.72 -0.95
N LYS A 74 16.09 -3.17 -1.68
CA LYS A 74 15.64 -3.77 -2.96
C LYS A 74 16.00 -2.91 -4.19
N PRO A 75 16.48 -3.52 -5.29
CA PRO A 75 16.82 -2.80 -6.50
C PRO A 75 15.53 -2.46 -7.26
N TYR A 76 14.83 -1.42 -6.82
CA TYR A 76 13.81 -0.78 -7.64
C TYR A 76 14.46 -0.23 -8.92
N PRO A 77 13.73 -0.07 -10.06
CA PRO A 77 14.23 0.74 -11.16
C PRO A 77 14.77 2.02 -10.57
N SER A 78 16.06 2.31 -10.80
CA SER A 78 16.72 3.42 -10.12
C SER A 78 15.84 4.65 -10.26
N VAL A 79 15.65 5.39 -9.17
CA VAL A 79 14.83 6.62 -9.17
C VAL A 79 15.17 7.49 -10.39
N GLU A 80 16.44 7.48 -10.80
CA GLU A 80 16.92 8.11 -12.03
C GLU A 80 16.30 7.56 -13.34
N LYS A 81 16.14 6.24 -13.50
CA LYS A 81 15.44 5.62 -14.64
C LYS A 81 13.96 6.02 -14.67
N ALA A 82 13.29 6.00 -13.52
CA ALA A 82 11.89 6.44 -13.43
C ALA A 82 11.74 7.93 -13.79
N ILE A 83 12.65 8.78 -13.30
CA ILE A 83 12.72 10.19 -13.69
C ILE A 83 12.93 10.33 -15.21
N LYS A 84 13.85 9.57 -15.81
CA LYS A 84 14.09 9.60 -17.28
C LYS A 84 12.85 9.22 -18.09
N LEU A 85 12.13 8.18 -17.68
CA LEU A 85 10.89 7.77 -18.35
C LEU A 85 9.79 8.85 -18.20
N TYR A 86 9.63 9.41 -17.01
CA TYR A 86 8.70 10.54 -16.78
C TYR A 86 9.03 11.73 -17.69
N ILE A 87 10.32 12.08 -17.83
CA ILE A 87 10.79 13.15 -18.72
C ILE A 87 10.38 12.85 -20.17
N GLN A 88 10.69 11.66 -20.67
CA GLN A 88 10.41 11.27 -22.04
C GLN A 88 8.92 11.32 -22.35
N GLU A 89 8.09 10.79 -21.46
CA GLU A 89 6.64 10.75 -21.66
C GLU A 89 6.02 12.14 -21.57
N THR A 90 6.48 12.98 -20.63
CA THR A 90 6.05 14.39 -20.53
C THR A 90 6.40 15.15 -21.81
N ASN A 91 7.61 14.97 -22.34
CA ASN A 91 8.02 15.56 -23.62
C ASN A 91 7.13 15.10 -24.78
N ARG A 92 6.80 13.80 -24.85
CA ARG A 92 5.91 13.24 -25.87
C ARG A 92 4.51 13.87 -25.79
N LEU A 93 3.93 13.95 -24.60
CA LEU A 93 2.60 14.54 -24.38
C LEU A 93 2.57 16.02 -24.75
N CYS A 94 3.54 16.80 -24.29
CA CYS A 94 3.67 18.21 -24.65
C CYS A 94 3.91 18.39 -26.16
N GLY A 95 4.75 17.57 -26.77
CA GLY A 95 5.01 17.59 -28.22
C GLY A 95 3.77 17.31 -29.06
N ASN A 96 2.88 16.42 -28.60
CA ASN A 96 1.59 16.17 -29.26
C ASN A 96 0.69 17.41 -29.21
N VAL A 97 0.58 18.06 -28.05
CA VAL A 97 -0.22 19.30 -27.90
C VAL A 97 0.35 20.41 -28.77
N MET A 98 1.66 20.60 -28.75
CA MET A 98 2.36 21.59 -29.56
C MET A 98 2.14 21.36 -31.07
N THR A 99 2.14 20.10 -31.51
CA THR A 99 1.85 19.74 -32.90
C THR A 99 0.42 20.15 -33.31
N VAL A 100 -0.56 19.94 -32.42
CA VAL A 100 -1.95 20.37 -32.63
C VAL A 100 -2.03 21.89 -32.68
N ILE A 101 -1.37 22.58 -31.75
CA ILE A 101 -1.31 24.05 -31.75
C ILE A 101 -0.72 24.56 -33.06
N SER A 102 0.40 24.02 -33.53
CA SER A 102 1.01 24.43 -34.81
C SER A 102 0.08 24.20 -36.01
N LYS A 103 -0.69 23.11 -36.04
CA LYS A 103 -1.69 22.86 -37.09
C LYS A 103 -2.84 23.87 -37.03
N MET A 104 -3.38 24.12 -35.85
CA MET A 104 -4.43 25.12 -35.63
C MET A 104 -3.95 26.53 -36.01
N SER A 105 -2.74 26.93 -35.60
CA SER A 105 -2.12 28.20 -35.99
C SER A 105 -1.95 28.32 -37.51
N ALA A 106 -1.49 27.27 -38.19
CA ALA A 106 -1.36 27.28 -39.65
C ALA A 106 -2.71 27.41 -40.36
N GLU A 107 -3.77 26.80 -39.83
CA GLU A 107 -5.13 26.92 -40.36
C GLU A 107 -5.70 28.32 -40.16
N ILE A 108 -5.46 28.92 -38.99
CA ILE A 108 -5.82 30.32 -38.69
C ILE A 108 -5.11 31.27 -39.66
N ASP A 109 -3.79 31.10 -39.86
CA ASP A 109 -3.00 31.93 -40.77
C ASP A 109 -3.43 31.74 -42.24
N GLY A 110 -3.82 30.51 -42.62
CA GLY A 110 -4.33 30.17 -43.94
C GLY A 110 -5.68 30.84 -44.23
N ARG A 111 -6.64 30.78 -43.29
CA ARG A 111 -7.92 31.50 -43.40
C ARG A 111 -7.73 33.01 -43.50
N SER A 112 -6.72 33.55 -42.80
CA SER A 112 -6.41 34.99 -42.87
C SER A 112 -6.02 35.47 -44.27
N LYS A 113 -5.46 34.61 -45.13
CA LYS A 113 -5.10 34.97 -46.50
C LYS A 113 -6.30 35.00 -47.45
N GLU A 114 -7.32 34.18 -47.19
CA GLU A 114 -8.56 34.13 -47.98
C GLU A 114 -9.54 35.25 -47.58
N GLU A 115 -9.61 35.62 -46.29
CA GLU A 115 -10.42 36.75 -45.81
C GLU A 115 -9.80 38.12 -46.12
N LYS A 116 -8.47 38.22 -46.22
CA LYS A 116 -7.77 39.45 -46.64
C LYS A 116 -8.07 39.89 -48.08
N ALA A 117 -8.66 39.03 -48.91
CA ALA A 117 -9.11 39.42 -50.26
C ALA A 117 -10.45 40.18 -50.25
N LYS A 118 -11.14 40.28 -49.09
CA LYS A 118 -12.48 40.91 -48.98
C LYS A 118 -12.61 41.95 -47.86
N GLN A 119 -11.61 42.14 -47.01
CA GLN A 119 -11.64 43.16 -45.95
C GLN A 119 -10.65 44.28 -46.24
N GLU A 120 -11.17 45.51 -46.33
CA GLU A 120 -10.40 46.74 -46.29
C GLU A 120 -9.45 46.72 -45.08
N GLU A 121 -8.22 47.18 -45.31
CA GLU A 121 -7.08 47.14 -44.41
C GLU A 121 -7.42 47.63 -42.99
N ILE A 122 -7.64 46.69 -42.07
CA ILE A 122 -7.52 46.95 -40.63
C ILE A 122 -6.02 46.88 -40.32
N PRO A 123 -5.39 47.97 -39.81
CA PRO A 123 -3.97 47.99 -39.52
C PRO A 123 -3.55 46.88 -38.54
N ASP A 124 -2.59 46.08 -38.99
CA ASP A 124 -1.75 45.12 -38.26
C ASP A 124 -2.07 44.85 -36.77
N LEU A 125 -2.86 43.80 -36.53
CA LEU A 125 -3.10 43.15 -35.24
C LEU A 125 -1.88 42.30 -34.79
N TRP A 126 -0.65 42.80 -34.97
CA TRP A 126 0.57 42.18 -34.46
C TRP A 126 0.74 42.52 -32.98
N ARG A 127 0.63 41.51 -32.10
CA ARG A 127 1.05 41.53 -30.68
C ARG A 127 0.94 42.92 -30.05
N MET A 128 -0.26 43.37 -29.70
CA MET A 128 -0.34 44.51 -28.80
C MET A 128 0.46 44.15 -27.56
N LYS A 129 1.58 44.86 -27.33
CA LYS A 129 2.32 44.79 -26.09
C LYS A 129 1.27 44.96 -25.00
N LYS A 130 1.11 43.94 -24.14
CA LYS A 130 0.16 44.01 -23.03
C LYS A 130 0.30 45.37 -22.36
N THR A 131 -0.82 46.08 -22.24
CA THR A 131 -0.83 47.36 -21.55
C THR A 131 -0.33 47.15 -20.12
N SER A 132 0.18 48.21 -19.48
CA SER A 132 0.57 48.14 -18.07
C SER A 132 -0.58 47.63 -17.21
N ALA A 133 -1.82 48.01 -17.54
CA ALA A 133 -3.04 47.55 -16.89
C ALA A 133 -3.30 46.04 -17.09
N GLN A 134 -3.19 45.51 -18.31
CA GLN A 134 -3.33 44.06 -18.56
C GLN A 134 -2.30 43.25 -17.76
N LYS A 135 -1.04 43.70 -17.71
CA LYS A 135 0.00 43.03 -16.93
C LYS A 135 -0.30 43.07 -15.43
N ALA A 136 -0.82 44.18 -14.92
CA ALA A 136 -1.21 44.30 -13.52
C ALA A 136 -2.38 43.36 -13.19
N ALA A 137 -3.39 43.27 -14.07
CA ALA A 137 -4.52 42.35 -13.92
C ALA A 137 -4.06 40.88 -13.94
N ASP A 138 -3.19 40.49 -14.88
CA ASP A 138 -2.61 39.14 -14.94
C ASP A 138 -1.88 38.76 -13.64
N LEU A 139 -1.11 39.70 -13.06
CA LEU A 139 -0.39 39.47 -11.81
C LEU A 139 -1.35 39.26 -10.63
N LYS A 140 -2.46 40.02 -10.58
CA LYS A 140 -3.51 39.82 -9.56
C LYS A 140 -4.19 38.47 -9.71
N ILE A 141 -4.63 38.12 -10.92
CA ILE A 141 -5.22 36.80 -11.24
C ILE A 141 -4.26 35.67 -10.83
N HIS A 142 -2.99 35.78 -11.21
CA HIS A 142 -1.98 34.78 -10.85
C HIS A 142 -1.76 34.66 -9.33
N SER A 143 -1.81 35.78 -8.59
CA SER A 143 -1.72 35.80 -7.13
C SER A 143 -2.90 35.07 -6.48
N ILE A 144 -4.11 35.23 -7.04
CA ILE A 144 -5.32 34.50 -6.62
C ILE A 144 -5.11 33.00 -6.86
N ASP A 145 -4.75 32.61 -8.08
CA ASP A 145 -4.51 31.20 -8.46
C ASP A 145 -3.51 30.53 -7.52
N LYS A 146 -2.38 31.19 -7.26
CA LYS A 146 -1.30 30.68 -6.42
C LYS A 146 -1.78 30.41 -4.99
N ARG A 147 -2.63 31.28 -4.46
CA ARG A 147 -3.20 31.14 -3.11
C ARG A 147 -4.16 29.97 -3.02
N LEU A 148 -5.07 29.84 -3.99
CA LEU A 148 -6.06 28.77 -4.05
C LEU A 148 -5.39 27.41 -4.25
N THR A 149 -4.47 27.33 -5.19
CA THR A 149 -3.63 26.15 -5.48
C THR A 149 -2.95 25.66 -4.19
N LYS A 150 -2.23 26.56 -3.49
CA LYS A 150 -1.57 26.24 -2.22
C LYS A 150 -2.54 25.70 -1.15
N SER A 151 -3.76 26.23 -1.09
CA SER A 151 -4.79 25.75 -0.15
C SER A 151 -5.25 24.35 -0.49
N MET A 152 -5.55 24.08 -1.77
CA MET A 152 -5.95 22.76 -2.25
C MET A 152 -4.83 21.74 -2.04
N GLU A 153 -3.57 22.06 -2.38
CA GLU A 153 -2.43 21.17 -2.13
C GLU A 153 -2.27 20.79 -0.66
N LYS A 154 -2.50 21.74 0.26
CA LYS A 154 -2.35 21.48 1.70
C LYS A 154 -3.35 20.41 2.17
N VAL A 155 -4.59 20.47 1.71
CA VAL A 155 -5.62 19.48 2.07
C VAL A 155 -5.36 18.16 1.37
N THR A 156 -5.12 18.16 0.05
CA THR A 156 -4.82 16.94 -0.70
C THR A 156 -3.63 16.19 -0.13
N ARG A 157 -2.54 16.90 0.21
CA ARG A 157 -1.34 16.25 0.77
C ARG A 157 -1.65 15.54 2.07
N LYS A 158 -2.28 16.26 3.02
CA LYS A 158 -2.64 15.68 4.32
C LYS A 158 -3.52 14.44 4.16
N LEU A 159 -4.53 14.53 3.28
CA LEU A 159 -5.47 13.45 3.03
C LEU A 159 -4.79 12.24 2.38
N CYS A 160 -4.08 12.45 1.28
CA CYS A 160 -3.40 11.37 0.55
C CYS A 160 -2.26 10.69 1.33
N GLU A 161 -1.70 11.32 2.37
CA GLU A 161 -0.68 10.73 3.24
C GLU A 161 -1.23 9.66 4.18
N LYS A 162 -2.51 9.75 4.58
CA LYS A 162 -3.11 8.83 5.57
C LYS A 162 -4.31 8.04 5.07
N ALA A 163 -4.96 8.51 4.00
CA ALA A 163 -6.15 7.86 3.47
C ALA A 163 -5.83 6.55 2.74
N PRO A 164 -6.77 5.60 2.71
CA PRO A 164 -6.78 4.50 1.76
C PRO A 164 -6.61 5.00 0.31
N VAL A 165 -6.10 4.12 -0.56
CA VAL A 165 -5.76 4.44 -1.96
C VAL A 165 -6.98 4.98 -2.72
N ASP A 166 -8.14 4.43 -2.43
CA ASP A 166 -9.41 4.69 -3.13
C ASP A 166 -9.87 6.12 -2.86
N ILE A 167 -9.88 6.51 -1.58
CA ILE A 167 -10.20 7.86 -1.10
C ILE A 167 -9.16 8.88 -1.60
N ALA A 168 -7.87 8.52 -1.58
CA ALA A 168 -6.81 9.38 -2.11
C ALA A 168 -6.97 9.63 -3.63
N LYS A 169 -7.44 8.63 -4.38
CA LYS A 169 -7.74 8.74 -5.81
C LYS A 169 -8.94 9.65 -6.05
N GLU A 170 -10.04 9.45 -5.32
CA GLU A 170 -11.23 10.30 -5.42
C GLU A 170 -10.90 11.78 -5.13
N MET A 171 -10.14 12.04 -4.06
CA MET A 171 -9.69 13.39 -3.73
C MET A 171 -8.83 14.01 -4.85
N SER A 172 -8.00 13.20 -5.52
CA SER A 172 -7.20 13.65 -6.66
C SER A 172 -8.07 14.00 -7.88
N ASP A 173 -9.10 13.20 -8.16
CA ASP A 173 -10.04 13.46 -9.27
C ASP A 173 -10.89 14.71 -9.00
N MET A 174 -11.33 14.93 -7.75
CA MET A 174 -12.00 16.16 -7.33
C MET A 174 -11.09 17.39 -7.44
N LYS A 175 -9.81 17.25 -7.09
CA LYS A 175 -8.82 18.32 -7.24
C LYS A 175 -8.72 18.73 -8.71
N ILE A 176 -8.55 17.78 -9.61
CA ILE A 176 -8.48 18.01 -11.06
C ILE A 176 -9.74 18.71 -11.56
N THR A 177 -10.93 18.22 -11.17
CA THR A 177 -12.21 18.82 -11.56
C THR A 177 -12.33 20.28 -11.12
N THR A 178 -11.96 20.55 -9.87
CA THR A 178 -11.98 21.91 -9.29
C THR A 178 -10.98 22.82 -10.02
N PHE A 179 -9.77 22.34 -10.32
CA PHE A 179 -8.80 23.09 -11.11
C PHE A 179 -9.32 23.45 -12.50
N ASN A 180 -9.95 22.50 -13.19
CA ASN A 180 -10.50 22.74 -14.53
C ASN A 180 -11.58 23.83 -14.48
N GLN A 181 -12.42 23.85 -13.46
CA GLN A 181 -13.42 24.90 -13.27
C GLN A 181 -12.75 26.27 -13.02
N ILE A 182 -11.71 26.33 -12.17
CA ILE A 182 -10.94 27.56 -11.93
C ILE A 182 -10.30 28.05 -13.23
N LEU A 183 -9.74 27.16 -14.06
CA LEU A 183 -9.12 27.54 -15.34
C LEU A 183 -10.14 28.10 -16.34
N ILE A 184 -11.35 27.55 -16.39
CA ILE A 184 -12.45 28.10 -17.20
C ILE A 184 -12.79 29.52 -16.72
N LYS A 185 -12.95 29.70 -15.41
CA LYS A 185 -13.20 31.02 -14.81
C LYS A 185 -12.07 32.02 -15.04
N ARG A 186 -10.83 31.55 -15.06
CA ARG A 186 -9.66 32.37 -15.41
C ARG A 186 -9.73 32.88 -16.86
N ALA A 187 -10.16 32.03 -17.79
CA ALA A 187 -10.34 32.43 -19.18
C ALA A 187 -11.49 33.45 -19.34
N GLU A 188 -12.56 33.30 -18.57
CA GLU A 188 -13.68 34.26 -18.51
C GLU A 188 -13.23 35.63 -18.00
N VAL A 189 -12.52 35.69 -16.87
CA VAL A 189 -12.05 36.97 -16.33
C VAL A 189 -11.02 37.64 -17.23
N THR A 190 -10.16 36.88 -17.90
CA THR A 190 -9.18 37.45 -18.84
C THR A 190 -9.91 38.20 -19.97
N ARG A 191 -10.96 37.60 -20.55
CA ARG A 191 -11.81 38.25 -21.56
C ARG A 191 -12.57 39.46 -21.01
N ALA A 192 -13.05 39.37 -19.77
CA ALA A 192 -13.74 40.49 -19.11
C ALA A 192 -12.80 41.67 -18.85
N VAL A 193 -11.54 41.42 -18.46
CA VAL A 193 -10.50 42.43 -18.29
C VAL A 193 -10.18 43.11 -19.63
N ASP A 194 -9.99 42.33 -20.69
CA ASP A 194 -9.70 42.89 -22.02
C ASP A 194 -10.86 43.77 -22.52
N LYS A 195 -12.11 43.32 -22.32
CA LYS A 195 -13.31 44.11 -22.62
C LYS A 195 -13.37 45.40 -21.80
N ALA A 196 -13.18 45.33 -20.49
CA ALA A 196 -13.23 46.49 -19.61
C ALA A 196 -12.18 47.55 -20.00
N LEU A 197 -10.96 47.12 -20.31
CA LEU A 197 -9.90 48.02 -20.77
C LEU A 197 -10.21 48.66 -22.13
N GLY A 198 -10.84 47.91 -23.05
CA GLY A 198 -11.30 48.45 -24.34
C GLY A 198 -12.39 49.51 -24.21
N GLU A 199 -13.25 49.37 -23.19
CA GLU A 199 -14.35 50.30 -22.89
C GLU A 199 -13.94 51.45 -21.96
N GLY A 200 -12.71 51.46 -21.44
CA GLY A 200 -12.26 52.43 -20.42
C GLY A 200 -12.87 52.20 -19.03
N ASN A 201 -13.44 51.03 -18.79
CA ASN A 201 -14.04 50.60 -17.53
C ASN A 201 -12.99 50.07 -16.53
N SER A 202 -13.36 50.03 -15.26
CA SER A 202 -12.53 49.42 -14.21
C SER A 202 -12.40 47.91 -14.42
N VAL A 203 -11.17 47.39 -14.29
CA VAL A 203 -10.89 45.94 -14.35
C VAL A 203 -11.16 45.22 -13.03
N GLU A 204 -11.34 45.99 -11.95
CA GLU A 204 -11.36 45.42 -10.60
C GLU A 204 -12.62 44.60 -10.34
N ASP A 205 -13.78 45.01 -10.87
CA ASP A 205 -15.02 44.27 -10.74
C ASP A 205 -14.93 42.87 -11.36
N ALA A 206 -14.22 42.73 -12.48
CA ALA A 206 -13.99 41.44 -13.14
C ALA A 206 -13.08 40.54 -12.29
N ILE A 207 -11.99 41.09 -11.75
CA ILE A 207 -11.03 40.36 -10.91
C ILE A 207 -11.67 39.94 -9.58
N ASP A 208 -12.46 40.81 -8.95
CA ASP A 208 -13.16 40.52 -7.70
C ASP A 208 -14.24 39.45 -7.89
N GLY A 209 -14.93 39.48 -9.03
CA GLY A 209 -15.84 38.42 -9.46
C GLY A 209 -15.14 37.07 -9.57
N TYR A 210 -13.99 37.04 -10.25
CA TYR A 210 -13.16 35.84 -10.35
C TYR A 210 -12.69 35.33 -8.99
N GLU A 211 -12.18 36.21 -8.12
CA GLU A 211 -11.70 35.83 -6.80
C GLU A 211 -12.80 35.17 -5.99
N ARG A 212 -14.02 35.73 -6.03
CA ARG A 212 -15.18 35.20 -5.29
C ARG A 212 -15.56 33.80 -5.77
N GLU A 213 -15.68 33.62 -7.08
CA GLU A 213 -16.05 32.32 -7.66
C GLU A 213 -14.96 31.27 -7.43
N ALA A 214 -13.70 31.60 -7.70
CA ALA A 214 -12.58 30.67 -7.51
C ALA A 214 -12.38 30.31 -6.03
N ARG A 215 -12.61 31.26 -5.10
CA ARG A 215 -12.63 31.00 -3.66
C ARG A 215 -13.78 30.09 -3.25
N ALA A 216 -14.98 30.26 -3.82
CA ALA A 216 -16.12 29.38 -3.55
C ALA A 216 -15.84 27.93 -3.99
N LEU A 217 -15.26 27.75 -5.18
CA LEU A 217 -14.84 26.43 -5.69
C LEU A 217 -13.79 25.78 -4.78
N CYS A 218 -12.74 26.54 -4.40
CA CYS A 218 -11.72 26.05 -3.49
C CYS A 218 -12.29 25.72 -2.10
N LYS A 219 -13.24 26.52 -1.59
CA LYS A 219 -13.89 26.26 -0.31
C LYS A 219 -14.66 24.94 -0.36
N LYS A 220 -15.48 24.73 -1.39
CA LYS A 220 -16.21 23.47 -1.59
C LYS A 220 -15.26 22.25 -1.60
N PHE A 221 -14.14 22.35 -2.32
CA PHE A 221 -13.12 21.30 -2.33
C PHE A 221 -12.50 21.05 -0.95
N VAL A 222 -12.17 22.11 -0.22
CA VAL A 222 -11.59 22.01 1.13
C VAL A 222 -12.58 21.40 2.12
N ASP A 223 -13.86 21.76 2.03
CA ASP A 223 -14.90 21.26 2.94
C ASP A 223 -15.13 19.76 2.70
N ILE A 224 -15.30 19.32 1.45
CA ILE A 224 -15.40 17.88 1.11
C ILE A 224 -14.15 17.12 1.60
N GLY A 225 -12.96 17.68 1.38
CA GLY A 225 -11.72 17.05 1.85
C GLY A 225 -11.60 16.96 3.38
N LYS A 226 -12.33 17.77 4.15
CA LYS A 226 -12.40 17.61 5.61
C LYS A 226 -13.40 16.54 6.00
N ASP A 227 -14.53 16.45 5.30
CA ASP A 227 -15.57 15.45 5.58
C ASP A 227 -15.01 14.04 5.35
N MET A 228 -14.33 13.81 4.22
CA MET A 228 -13.63 12.54 3.95
C MET A 228 -12.58 12.20 5.01
N TRP A 229 -11.92 13.21 5.57
CA TRP A 229 -10.91 12.99 6.62
C TRP A 229 -11.55 12.57 7.94
N ALA A 230 -12.69 13.16 8.30
CA ALA A 230 -13.44 12.80 9.49
C ALA A 230 -13.94 11.34 9.41
N GLU A 231 -14.43 10.92 8.25
CA GLU A 231 -14.86 9.54 7.98
C GLU A 231 -13.71 8.54 8.18
N ILE A 232 -12.51 8.84 7.65
CA ILE A 232 -11.32 7.99 7.87
C ILE A 232 -10.93 7.91 9.36
N GLU A 233 -11.01 9.02 10.09
CA GLU A 233 -10.70 9.03 11.52
C GLU A 233 -11.72 8.21 12.32
N GLU A 234 -12.99 8.25 11.94
CA GLU A 234 -14.08 7.46 12.54
C GLU A 234 -13.91 5.97 12.25
N GLU A 235 -13.69 5.57 11.00
CA GLU A 235 -13.43 4.17 10.62
C GLU A 235 -12.21 3.59 11.36
N ARG A 236 -11.13 4.38 11.47
CA ARG A 236 -9.93 3.97 12.20
C ARG A 236 -10.20 3.79 13.69
N PHE A 237 -11.03 4.66 14.27
CA PHE A 237 -11.42 4.55 15.68
C PHE A 237 -12.28 3.31 15.91
N GLN A 238 -13.23 3.04 15.01
CA GLN A 238 -14.07 1.84 15.09
C GLN A 238 -13.24 0.56 14.99
N TRP A 239 -12.30 0.50 14.03
CA TRP A 239 -11.39 -0.65 13.91
C TRP A 239 -10.56 -0.90 15.18
N LEU A 240 -10.13 0.17 15.88
CA LEU A 240 -9.44 0.03 17.16
C LEU A 240 -10.34 -0.51 18.26
N LEU A 241 -11.62 -0.13 18.29
CA LEU A 241 -12.59 -0.65 19.24
C LEU A 241 -12.84 -2.15 18.98
N ASP A 242 -13.08 -2.53 17.74
CA ASP A 242 -13.32 -3.94 17.36
C ASP A 242 -12.10 -4.81 17.72
N HIS A 243 -10.88 -4.33 17.47
CA HIS A 243 -9.66 -5.06 17.83
C HIS A 243 -9.45 -5.17 19.34
N LEU A 244 -9.82 -4.15 20.12
CA LEU A 244 -9.79 -4.21 21.58
C LEU A 244 -10.82 -5.20 22.13
N GLU A 245 -11.99 -5.30 21.50
CA GLU A 245 -13.02 -6.28 21.85
C GLU A 245 -12.54 -7.71 21.56
N GLU A 246 -11.95 -7.95 20.38
CA GLU A 246 -11.34 -9.24 20.02
C GLU A 246 -10.25 -9.64 21.01
N MET A 247 -9.34 -8.72 21.36
CA MET A 247 -8.32 -8.97 22.38
C MET A 247 -8.95 -9.27 23.76
N SER A 248 -10.04 -8.61 24.12
CA SER A 248 -10.75 -8.87 25.37
C SER A 248 -11.44 -10.24 25.37
N GLU A 249 -12.01 -10.68 24.25
CA GLU A 249 -12.60 -12.02 24.12
C GLU A 249 -11.53 -13.09 24.18
N GLN A 250 -10.39 -12.89 23.49
CA GLN A 250 -9.25 -13.79 23.57
C GLN A 250 -8.75 -13.92 25.00
N MET A 251 -8.57 -12.80 25.71
CA MET A 251 -8.19 -12.83 27.13
C MET A 251 -9.23 -13.58 27.98
N ARG A 252 -10.53 -13.38 27.74
CA ARG A 252 -11.58 -14.10 28.47
C ARG A 252 -11.52 -15.60 28.22
N ASN A 253 -11.33 -16.03 26.98
CA ASN A 253 -11.16 -17.42 26.61
C ASN A 253 -9.90 -18.02 27.26
N ASP A 254 -8.79 -17.30 27.25
CA ASP A 254 -7.54 -17.72 27.90
C ASP A 254 -7.74 -17.88 29.42
N PHE A 255 -8.50 -16.99 30.07
CA PHE A 255 -8.86 -17.12 31.48
C PHE A 255 -9.77 -18.33 31.74
N GLU A 256 -10.80 -18.57 30.91
CA GLU A 256 -11.66 -19.74 31.03
C GLU A 256 -10.87 -21.05 30.88
N ILE A 257 -9.93 -21.09 29.93
CA ILE A 257 -9.01 -22.22 29.74
C ILE A 257 -8.14 -22.42 30.99
N MET A 258 -7.58 -21.35 31.55
CA MET A 258 -6.79 -21.42 32.79
C MET A 258 -7.60 -21.90 33.99
N ASP A 259 -8.86 -21.47 34.12
CA ASP A 259 -9.76 -21.95 35.18
C ASP A 259 -10.06 -23.45 35.03
N GLN A 260 -10.33 -23.92 33.82
CA GLN A 260 -10.51 -25.35 33.54
C GLN A 260 -9.26 -26.18 33.90
N TYR A 261 -8.06 -25.70 33.57
CA TYR A 261 -6.83 -26.36 33.98
C TYR A 261 -6.67 -26.37 35.50
N SER A 262 -6.96 -25.25 36.17
CA SER A 262 -6.93 -25.17 37.64
C SER A 262 -7.81 -26.23 38.29
N ASP A 263 -9.03 -26.42 37.78
CA ASP A 263 -9.96 -27.41 38.32
C ASP A 263 -9.52 -28.86 38.05
N ASN A 264 -8.94 -29.14 36.88
CA ASN A 264 -8.34 -30.45 36.59
C ASN A 264 -7.18 -30.79 37.54
N TYR A 265 -6.31 -29.82 37.84
CA TYR A 265 -5.21 -30.02 38.81
C TYR A 265 -5.74 -30.26 40.24
N LYS A 266 -6.78 -29.53 40.66
CA LYS A 266 -7.43 -29.76 41.97
C LYS A 266 -8.01 -31.18 42.06
N GLU A 267 -8.68 -31.65 41.01
CA GLU A 267 -9.28 -32.99 41.01
C GLU A 267 -8.20 -34.08 41.02
N THR A 268 -7.14 -33.90 40.24
CA THR A 268 -6.01 -34.85 40.21
C THR A 268 -5.32 -34.93 41.58
N GLY A 269 -5.12 -33.80 42.25
CA GLY A 269 -4.60 -33.76 43.61
C GLY A 269 -5.52 -34.46 44.62
N ARG A 270 -6.85 -34.32 44.49
CA ARG A 270 -7.83 -35.01 45.35
C ARG A 270 -7.77 -36.53 45.17
N VAL A 271 -7.81 -37.01 43.92
CA VAL A 271 -7.76 -38.45 43.60
C VAL A 271 -6.49 -39.08 44.17
N GLU A 272 -5.33 -38.44 44.00
CA GLU A 272 -4.08 -39.00 44.52
C GLU A 272 -4.02 -38.95 46.05
N THR A 273 -4.56 -37.90 46.67
CA THR A 273 -4.69 -37.82 48.13
C THR A 273 -5.53 -38.99 48.68
N GLU A 274 -6.63 -39.32 48.01
CA GLU A 274 -7.52 -40.41 48.41
C GLU A 274 -6.86 -41.78 48.23
N LYS A 275 -6.17 -42.01 47.11
CA LYS A 275 -5.36 -43.23 46.91
C LYS A 275 -4.25 -43.40 47.95
N THR A 276 -3.48 -42.35 48.22
CA THR A 276 -2.41 -42.40 49.23
C THR A 276 -2.99 -42.70 50.60
N ARG A 277 -4.14 -42.10 50.94
CA ARG A 277 -4.85 -42.38 52.17
C ARG A 277 -5.28 -43.84 52.26
N GLU A 278 -5.90 -44.40 51.22
CA GLU A 278 -6.29 -45.81 51.17
C GLU A 278 -5.09 -46.75 51.33
N LYS A 279 -3.96 -46.45 50.68
CA LYS A 279 -2.71 -47.22 50.82
C LYS A 279 -2.19 -47.21 52.26
N VAL A 280 -2.19 -46.04 52.90
CA VAL A 280 -1.76 -45.88 54.31
C VAL A 280 -2.71 -46.59 55.26
N GLU A 281 -4.03 -46.43 55.09
CA GLU A 281 -5.04 -47.11 55.91
C GLU A 281 -4.89 -48.63 55.81
N LYS A 282 -4.74 -49.17 54.59
CA LYS A 282 -4.53 -50.60 54.37
C LYS A 282 -3.23 -51.11 54.99
N LEU A 283 -2.13 -50.37 54.87
CA LEU A 283 -0.85 -50.76 55.47
C LEU A 283 -0.93 -50.81 57.00
N LEU A 284 -1.60 -49.84 57.61
CA LEU A 284 -1.76 -49.77 59.07
C LEU A 284 -2.79 -50.78 59.61
N GLU A 285 -3.76 -51.21 58.80
CA GLU A 285 -4.64 -52.33 59.13
C GLU A 285 -3.89 -53.66 59.19
N GLU A 286 -2.92 -53.87 58.28
CA GLU A 286 -2.10 -55.09 58.21
C GLU A 286 -1.01 -55.11 59.29
N ASP A 287 -0.36 -53.96 59.54
CA ASP A 287 0.66 -53.79 60.58
C ASP A 287 0.59 -52.38 61.19
N PRO A 288 0.08 -52.24 62.43
CA PRO A 288 -0.05 -50.94 63.09
C PRO A 288 1.28 -50.21 63.36
N GLU A 289 2.42 -50.92 63.32
CA GLU A 289 3.76 -50.35 63.50
C GLU A 289 4.49 -50.11 62.17
N ALA A 290 3.82 -50.35 61.03
CA ALA A 290 4.40 -50.15 59.72
C ALA A 290 4.85 -48.71 59.47
N ASP A 291 6.01 -48.57 58.84
CA ASP A 291 6.55 -47.28 58.44
C ASP A 291 5.82 -46.76 57.20
N VAL A 292 5.01 -45.71 57.39
CA VAL A 292 4.25 -45.03 56.33
C VAL A 292 5.04 -43.91 55.66
N GLU A 293 6.23 -43.56 56.17
CA GLU A 293 7.05 -42.43 55.70
C GLU A 293 7.37 -42.52 54.20
N PRO A 294 7.72 -43.69 53.62
CA PRO A 294 7.96 -43.82 52.18
C PRO A 294 6.74 -43.44 51.31
N ILE A 295 5.54 -43.88 51.72
CA ILE A 295 4.28 -43.61 50.99
C ILE A 295 3.94 -42.11 51.03
N VAL A 296 4.19 -41.48 52.18
CA VAL A 296 3.98 -40.03 52.34
C VAL A 296 4.99 -39.23 51.51
N LEU A 297 6.24 -39.68 51.41
CA LEU A 297 7.28 -39.03 50.59
C LEU A 297 6.97 -39.10 49.09
N GLU A 298 6.50 -40.25 48.59
CA GLU A 298 6.04 -40.39 47.18
C GLU A 298 4.91 -39.43 46.85
N PHE A 299 3.91 -39.32 47.74
CA PHE A 299 2.81 -38.36 47.57
C PHE A 299 3.29 -36.90 47.59
N GLN A 300 4.23 -36.55 48.49
CA GLN A 300 4.82 -35.21 48.50
C GLN A 300 5.53 -34.90 47.17
N GLN A 301 6.30 -35.84 46.64
CA GLN A 301 7.00 -35.66 45.37
C GLN A 301 6.01 -35.49 44.20
N PHE A 302 4.94 -36.28 44.15
CA PHE A 302 3.85 -36.12 43.19
C PHE A 302 3.22 -34.72 43.26
N MET A 303 2.92 -34.20 44.45
CA MET A 303 2.33 -32.87 44.62
C MET A 303 3.28 -31.75 44.17
N PHE A 304 4.60 -31.93 44.32
CA PHE A 304 5.61 -31.02 43.79
C PHE A 304 5.63 -31.02 42.25
N GLU A 305 5.63 -32.18 41.62
CA GLU A 305 5.59 -32.33 40.16
C GLU A 305 4.31 -31.74 39.56
N LEU A 306 3.15 -32.02 40.17
CA LEU A 306 1.87 -31.47 39.75
C LEU A 306 1.86 -29.94 39.81
N ARG A 307 2.45 -29.35 40.86
CA ARG A 307 2.61 -27.90 41.00
C ARG A 307 3.55 -27.32 39.93
N GLU A 308 4.65 -28.00 39.64
CA GLU A 308 5.61 -27.55 38.63
C GLU A 308 5.00 -27.58 37.22
N ILE A 309 4.22 -28.62 36.91
CA ILE A 309 3.44 -28.71 35.68
C ILE A 309 2.46 -27.56 35.61
N ALA A 310 1.62 -27.34 36.64
CA ALA A 310 0.63 -26.25 36.65
C ALA A 310 1.26 -24.86 36.44
N VAL A 311 2.43 -24.60 37.02
CA VAL A 311 3.17 -23.34 36.82
C VAL A 311 3.70 -23.21 35.40
N LYS A 312 4.22 -24.29 34.80
CA LYS A 312 4.69 -24.28 33.41
C LYS A 312 3.55 -24.05 32.42
N THR A 313 2.41 -24.71 32.62
CA THR A 313 1.21 -24.54 31.78
C THR A 313 0.63 -23.13 31.88
N ASN A 314 0.56 -22.56 33.10
CA ASN A 314 0.02 -21.20 33.30
C ASN A 314 0.93 -20.07 32.79
N MET A 315 2.24 -20.29 32.63
CA MET A 315 3.14 -19.27 32.06
C MET A 315 3.17 -19.27 30.52
N GLY A 316 2.27 -20.02 29.86
CA GLY A 316 2.24 -20.11 28.40
C GLY A 316 3.53 -20.67 27.80
N VAL A 317 4.34 -21.38 28.61
CA VAL A 317 5.49 -22.13 28.12
C VAL A 317 4.91 -23.42 27.58
N PRO A 318 4.82 -23.62 26.26
CA PRO A 318 4.34 -24.88 25.74
C PRO A 318 5.32 -25.95 26.23
N VAL A 319 4.81 -26.91 27.01
CA VAL A 319 5.55 -28.12 27.37
C VAL A 319 5.67 -28.95 26.09
N VAL A 320 6.60 -28.55 25.22
CA VAL A 320 6.93 -29.27 24.00
C VAL A 320 7.97 -30.33 24.36
N GLU A 321 7.50 -31.49 24.77
CA GLU A 321 8.14 -32.72 24.32
C GLU A 321 7.26 -33.34 23.24
N LYS A 322 7.52 -32.91 22.00
CA LYS A 322 7.07 -33.61 20.80
C LYS A 322 7.73 -35.00 20.79
N LYS A 323 7.00 -36.03 21.21
CA LYS A 323 7.12 -37.34 20.58
C LYS A 323 6.07 -37.42 19.49
N GLU A 324 6.55 -37.44 18.25
CA GLU A 324 5.72 -37.70 17.07
C GLU A 324 5.10 -39.10 17.20
N GLY A 325 3.78 -39.15 17.39
CA GLY A 325 3.06 -40.41 17.48
C GLY A 325 1.57 -40.21 17.62
N LYS A 326 0.86 -40.30 16.47
CA LYS A 326 -0.58 -40.54 16.30
C LYS A 326 -1.55 -39.77 17.23
N ARG A 327 -2.16 -38.74 16.64
CA ARG A 327 -3.46 -38.21 17.09
C ARG A 327 -4.53 -39.30 16.97
N GLY A 328 -4.90 -39.86 18.12
CA GLY A 328 -6.19 -40.45 18.42
C GLY A 328 -6.56 -39.98 19.82
N CYS A 329 -7.60 -39.16 19.94
CA CYS A 329 -8.17 -38.81 21.23
C CYS A 329 -8.78 -40.08 21.81
N ASP A 330 -8.19 -40.63 22.85
CA ASP A 330 -8.89 -41.46 23.84
C ASP A 330 -8.19 -41.31 25.19
N GLN A 331 -9.01 -41.36 26.24
CA GLN A 331 -8.67 -41.16 27.65
C GLN A 331 -7.49 -42.05 28.07
N VAL A 332 -6.44 -41.44 28.62
CA VAL A 332 -5.31 -42.18 29.20
C VAL A 332 -5.74 -42.68 30.57
N THR A 333 -6.00 -43.98 30.67
CA THR A 333 -6.13 -44.72 31.93
C THR A 333 -4.75 -44.99 32.53
N VAL A 334 -4.69 -45.04 33.86
CA VAL A 334 -3.50 -45.03 34.75
C VAL A 334 -2.54 -46.23 34.60
N GLU A 335 -2.76 -47.14 33.65
CA GLU A 335 -2.00 -48.40 33.54
C GLU A 335 -0.65 -48.32 32.76
N GLU A 336 -0.28 -47.18 32.19
CA GLU A 336 0.97 -47.06 31.38
C GLU A 336 2.25 -46.66 32.15
N TYR A 337 2.19 -46.43 33.47
CA TYR A 337 3.35 -45.93 34.24
C TYR A 337 4.36 -47.02 34.66
N GLU A 338 3.97 -48.30 34.76
CA GLU A 338 4.88 -49.36 35.25
C GLU A 338 5.92 -49.84 34.22
N LYS A 339 5.84 -49.40 32.94
CA LYS A 339 6.78 -49.83 31.88
C LYS A 339 7.91 -48.86 31.56
N LYS A 340 8.03 -47.72 32.24
CA LYS A 340 9.04 -46.68 31.94
C LYS A 340 10.30 -46.70 32.81
N GLU A 341 10.33 -47.48 33.88
CA GLU A 341 11.45 -47.45 34.84
C GLU A 341 12.71 -48.19 34.35
N GLU A 342 12.58 -49.18 33.46
CA GLU A 342 13.74 -49.92 32.91
C GLU A 342 14.53 -49.16 31.83
N VAL A 343 14.02 -48.06 31.27
CA VAL A 343 14.68 -47.33 30.15
C VAL A 343 15.59 -46.18 30.64
N MET A 344 15.48 -45.74 31.90
CA MET A 344 16.26 -44.59 32.40
C MET A 344 17.73 -44.89 32.73
N VAL A 345 18.15 -46.15 32.77
CA VAL A 345 19.54 -46.51 33.16
C VAL A 345 20.52 -46.44 31.98
N GLU A 346 20.06 -46.57 30.73
CA GLU A 346 20.93 -46.47 29.54
C GLU A 346 21.15 -45.01 29.06
N GLU A 347 20.17 -44.11 29.25
CA GLU A 347 20.27 -42.70 28.79
C GLU A 347 21.22 -41.81 29.62
N ALA A 348 21.59 -42.23 30.83
CA ALA A 348 22.52 -41.48 31.68
C ALA A 348 23.97 -41.54 31.17
N ALA A 349 24.36 -42.60 30.46
CA ALA A 349 25.73 -42.80 29.99
C ALA A 349 26.08 -41.96 28.74
N GLU A 350 25.12 -41.69 27.85
CA GLU A 350 25.36 -40.94 26.60
C GLU A 350 25.49 -39.42 26.80
N LYS A 351 24.88 -38.85 27.86
CA LYS A 351 24.92 -37.41 28.12
C LYS A 351 26.26 -36.91 28.69
N GLU A 352 27.09 -37.79 29.23
CA GLU A 352 28.39 -37.42 29.81
C GLU A 352 29.47 -37.22 28.73
N GLU A 353 29.44 -38.01 27.64
CA GLU A 353 30.42 -37.92 26.55
C GLU A 353 30.30 -36.63 25.70
N ILE A 354 29.10 -36.02 25.64
CA ILE A 354 28.85 -34.79 24.88
C ILE A 354 29.35 -33.55 25.63
N ARG A 355 29.51 -33.63 26.96
CA ARG A 355 29.91 -32.49 27.80
C ARG A 355 31.42 -32.23 27.75
N GLU A 356 32.25 -33.26 27.55
CA GLU A 356 33.69 -33.09 27.38
C GLU A 356 34.06 -32.45 26.03
N LYS A 357 33.39 -32.82 24.94
CA LYS A 357 33.70 -32.30 23.58
C LYS A 357 33.40 -30.80 23.39
N LYS A 358 32.57 -30.19 24.24
CA LYS A 358 32.25 -28.73 24.19
C LYS A 358 33.20 -27.86 25.03
N ALA A 359 34.00 -28.43 25.91
CA ALA A 359 34.93 -27.66 26.76
C ALA A 359 36.22 -27.25 26.01
N ASP A 360 36.67 -28.05 25.05
CA ASP A 360 37.94 -27.79 24.34
C ASP A 360 37.81 -26.73 23.24
N LYS A 361 36.63 -26.58 22.63
CA LYS A 361 36.42 -25.63 21.53
C LYS A 361 36.36 -24.16 21.98
N LYS A 362 36.16 -23.90 23.27
CA LYS A 362 36.03 -22.52 23.83
C LYS A 362 37.35 -21.92 24.33
N LYS A 363 38.44 -22.70 24.36
CA LYS A 363 39.77 -22.23 24.76
C LYS A 363 40.61 -21.68 23.60
N GLU A 364 40.29 -22.02 22.35
CA GLU A 364 41.10 -21.65 21.18
C GLU A 364 40.78 -20.23 20.64
N GLU A 365 39.53 -19.77 20.77
CA GLU A 365 39.10 -18.43 20.29
C GLU A 365 39.55 -17.27 21.19
N VAL A 366 39.79 -17.51 22.48
CA VAL A 366 40.16 -16.45 23.44
C VAL A 366 41.63 -16.02 23.33
N THR A 367 42.47 -16.81 22.64
CA THR A 367 43.91 -16.54 22.50
C THR A 367 44.28 -15.61 21.34
N VAL A 368 43.43 -15.43 20.32
CA VAL A 368 43.78 -14.64 19.13
C VAL A 368 43.52 -13.13 19.31
N GLU A 369 42.49 -12.73 20.06
CA GLU A 369 42.20 -11.30 20.28
C GLU A 369 43.16 -10.63 21.28
N LYS A 370 43.74 -11.37 22.24
CA LYS A 370 44.64 -10.79 23.25
C LYS A 370 46.08 -10.52 22.76
N GLU A 371 46.49 -11.05 21.62
CA GLU A 371 47.82 -10.76 21.05
C GLU A 371 47.85 -9.52 20.13
N ALA A 372 46.71 -9.11 19.57
CA ALA A 372 46.64 -7.93 18.71
C ALA A 372 46.72 -6.62 19.53
N GLU A 373 46.05 -6.54 20.68
CA GLU A 373 46.08 -5.34 21.54
C GLU A 373 47.43 -5.10 22.24
N LYS A 374 48.31 -6.11 22.30
CA LYS A 374 49.58 -6.02 23.04
C LYS A 374 50.77 -5.57 22.18
N LYS A 375 50.64 -5.51 20.85
CA LYS A 375 51.68 -4.97 19.96
C LYS A 375 51.53 -3.48 19.66
N GLU A 376 50.32 -2.92 19.78
CA GLU A 376 50.08 -1.50 19.50
C GLU A 376 50.49 -0.57 20.65
N LYS A 377 50.58 -1.09 21.89
CA LYS A 377 51.01 -0.29 23.06
C LYS A 377 52.52 -0.17 23.24
N THR A 378 53.34 -1.02 22.60
CA THR A 378 54.78 -1.09 22.87
C THR A 378 55.66 -0.29 21.91
N GLU A 379 55.12 0.21 20.80
CA GLU A 379 55.89 1.01 19.82
C GLU A 379 55.78 2.53 20.02
N VAL A 380 54.82 3.00 20.83
CA VAL A 380 54.63 4.43 21.10
C VAL A 380 55.61 4.97 22.17
N GLU A 381 56.21 4.10 22.99
CA GLU A 381 57.00 4.52 24.16
C GLU A 381 58.52 4.67 23.92
N LYS A 382 59.04 4.38 22.71
CA LYS A 382 60.50 4.42 22.44
C LYS A 382 61.01 5.58 21.58
N ASN A 383 60.14 6.45 21.06
CA ASN A 383 60.56 7.57 20.19
C ASN A 383 60.51 8.94 20.87
N ARG A 384 60.46 9.01 22.20
CA ARG A 384 60.32 10.29 22.93
C ARG A 384 61.66 10.98 23.27
N ASP A 385 62.76 10.23 23.29
CA ASP A 385 64.05 10.74 23.75
C ASP A 385 65.12 10.63 22.67
N THR A 386 64.95 11.35 21.56
CA THR A 386 66.04 11.88 20.74
C THR A 386 65.44 12.74 19.63
N VAL A 387 66.21 13.72 19.17
CA VAL A 387 65.86 14.65 18.08
C VAL A 387 65.12 15.91 18.55
N GLU A 388 65.70 16.60 19.54
CA GLU A 388 65.69 18.08 19.55
C GLU A 388 66.71 18.62 18.53
N LYS A 389 66.63 18.12 17.27
CA LYS A 389 67.11 18.88 16.12
C LYS A 389 65.86 19.54 15.59
N VAL A 390 65.78 20.85 15.76
CA VAL A 390 64.78 21.70 15.12
C VAL A 390 64.89 21.43 13.61
N LEU A 391 64.04 20.53 13.11
CA LEU A 391 63.86 20.30 11.68
C LEU A 391 63.59 21.67 11.10
N SER A 392 64.42 22.06 10.13
CA SER A 392 64.24 23.33 9.48
C SER A 392 62.82 23.38 8.91
N LYS A 393 62.21 24.57 8.92
CA LYS A 393 60.84 24.78 8.41
C LYS A 393 60.65 24.19 7.00
N ASP A 394 61.72 24.10 6.23
CA ASP A 394 61.75 23.52 4.88
C ASP A 394 61.71 21.98 4.86
N GLU A 395 62.35 21.29 5.81
CA GLU A 395 62.27 19.82 5.93
C GLU A 395 60.89 19.36 6.39
N LEU A 396 60.29 20.09 7.35
CA LEU A 396 58.92 19.83 7.79
C LEU A 396 57.91 20.03 6.65
N LYS A 397 58.11 21.08 5.84
CA LYS A 397 57.28 21.34 4.66
C LYS A 397 57.42 20.24 3.60
N LYS A 398 58.64 19.71 3.38
CA LYS A 398 58.86 18.56 2.49
C LYS A 398 58.16 17.31 3.01
N MET A 399 58.31 16.95 4.28
CA MET A 399 57.62 15.79 4.87
C MET A 399 56.10 15.91 4.80
N MET A 400 55.52 17.09 5.10
CA MET A 400 54.08 17.31 4.94
C MET A 400 53.61 17.18 3.49
N THR A 401 54.45 17.54 2.52
CA THR A 401 54.10 17.41 1.10
C THR A 401 54.11 15.94 0.68
N VAL A 402 55.15 15.19 1.08
CA VAL A 402 55.24 13.74 0.81
C VAL A 402 54.08 12.99 1.47
N MET A 403 53.77 13.25 2.74
CA MET A 403 52.61 12.65 3.41
C MET A 403 51.28 12.98 2.71
N LYS A 404 51.09 14.22 2.26
CA LYS A 404 49.86 14.59 1.52
C LYS A 404 49.75 13.83 0.21
N GLU A 405 50.85 13.67 -0.51
CA GLU A 405 50.89 12.91 -1.76
C GLU A 405 50.60 11.42 -1.52
N GLU A 406 51.20 10.81 -0.48
CA GLU A 406 50.95 9.42 -0.12
C GLU A 406 49.49 9.17 0.27
N ILE A 407 48.91 10.03 1.12
CA ILE A 407 47.49 9.93 1.52
C ILE A 407 46.58 10.07 0.29
N VAL A 408 46.87 11.01 -0.61
CA VAL A 408 46.07 11.20 -1.84
C VAL A 408 46.22 10.01 -2.79
N GLN A 409 47.41 9.43 -2.93
CA GLN A 409 47.63 8.24 -3.76
C GLN A 409 46.91 7.02 -3.21
N GLU A 410 46.97 6.79 -1.89
CA GLU A 410 46.28 5.67 -1.24
C GLU A 410 44.75 5.82 -1.35
N PHE A 411 44.24 7.04 -1.13
CA PHE A 411 42.82 7.35 -1.30
C PHE A 411 42.36 7.11 -2.74
N ASN A 412 43.13 7.56 -3.74
CA ASN A 412 42.82 7.33 -5.15
C ASN A 412 42.83 5.83 -5.52
N LYS A 413 43.74 5.04 -4.93
CA LYS A 413 43.79 3.58 -5.15
C LYS A 413 42.56 2.89 -4.56
N LYS A 414 42.19 3.23 -3.32
CA LYS A 414 40.97 2.73 -2.65
C LYS A 414 39.71 3.13 -3.41
N PHE A 415 39.65 4.37 -3.90
CA PHE A 415 38.53 4.86 -4.70
C PHE A 415 38.35 4.11 -6.02
N LYS A 416 39.43 3.89 -6.78
CA LYS A 416 39.37 3.11 -8.03
C LYS A 416 38.96 1.65 -7.78
N SER A 417 39.48 1.03 -6.71
CA SER A 417 39.11 -0.34 -6.33
C SER A 417 37.62 -0.45 -5.95
N ALA A 418 37.10 0.51 -5.17
CA ALA A 418 35.70 0.55 -4.80
C ALA A 418 34.79 0.76 -6.04
N GLN A 419 35.19 1.66 -6.94
CA GLN A 419 34.46 1.92 -8.19
C GLN A 419 34.40 0.67 -9.09
N GLU A 420 35.47 -0.11 -9.18
CA GLU A 420 35.48 -1.35 -9.97
C GLU A 420 34.62 -2.45 -9.35
N ASN A 421 34.66 -2.63 -8.03
CA ASN A 421 33.81 -3.59 -7.32
C ASN A 421 32.33 -3.23 -7.50
N HIS A 422 31.98 -1.96 -7.34
CA HIS A 422 30.61 -1.49 -7.56
C HIS A 422 30.14 -1.72 -9.01
N LYS A 423 31.02 -1.53 -10.00
CA LYS A 423 30.72 -1.84 -11.40
C LYS A 423 30.42 -3.34 -11.61
N LYS A 424 31.18 -4.23 -10.97
CA LYS A 424 30.96 -5.70 -11.05
C LYS A 424 29.64 -6.11 -10.38
N GLU A 425 29.30 -5.51 -9.25
CA GLU A 425 28.02 -5.73 -8.58
C GLU A 425 26.84 -5.29 -9.44
N ILE A 426 26.93 -4.11 -10.07
CA ILE A 426 25.91 -3.62 -11.01
C ILE A 426 25.72 -4.62 -12.17
N GLU A 427 26.81 -5.13 -12.74
CA GLU A 427 26.73 -6.11 -13.84
C GLU A 427 26.07 -7.42 -13.40
N LYS A 428 26.36 -7.88 -12.17
CA LYS A 428 25.72 -9.08 -11.59
C LYS A 428 24.22 -8.86 -11.38
N VAL A 429 23.84 -7.74 -10.77
CA VAL A 429 22.42 -7.40 -10.53
C VAL A 429 21.65 -7.24 -11.85
N GLN A 430 22.27 -6.68 -12.89
CA GLN A 430 21.65 -6.59 -14.21
C GLN A 430 21.41 -7.97 -14.84
N LYS A 431 22.36 -8.91 -14.72
CA LYS A 431 22.18 -10.29 -15.19
C LYS A 431 21.06 -11.00 -14.45
N ASP A 432 20.99 -10.85 -13.13
CA ASP A 432 19.95 -11.46 -12.30
C ASP A 432 18.57 -10.86 -12.62
N TYR A 433 18.48 -9.55 -12.83
CA TYR A 433 17.23 -8.88 -13.24
C TYR A 433 16.72 -9.39 -14.58
N CYS A 434 17.59 -9.50 -15.59
CA CYS A 434 17.20 -10.03 -16.90
C CYS A 434 16.71 -11.48 -16.82
N ARG A 435 17.30 -12.31 -15.93
CA ARG A 435 16.85 -13.68 -15.69
C ARG A 435 15.44 -13.70 -15.07
N LEU A 436 15.23 -12.93 -14.00
CA LEU A 436 13.92 -12.83 -13.32
C LEU A 436 12.83 -12.28 -14.25
N GLU A 437 13.16 -11.32 -15.12
CA GLU A 437 12.23 -10.78 -16.11
C GLU A 437 11.82 -11.84 -17.14
N ALA A 438 12.76 -12.70 -17.56
CA ALA A 438 12.44 -13.83 -18.45
C ALA A 438 11.54 -14.87 -17.78
N GLU A 439 11.85 -15.26 -16.53
CA GLU A 439 11.03 -16.19 -15.73
C GLU A 439 9.60 -15.66 -15.53
N ARG A 440 9.48 -14.39 -15.14
CA ARG A 440 8.18 -13.72 -14.99
C ARG A 440 7.39 -13.71 -16.30
N ASN A 441 8.04 -13.43 -17.43
CA ASN A 441 7.37 -13.43 -18.73
C ASN A 441 6.88 -14.83 -19.14
N GLU A 442 7.58 -15.89 -18.74
CA GLU A 442 7.12 -17.27 -18.95
C GLU A 442 5.91 -17.61 -18.08
N GLU A 443 5.92 -17.19 -16.81
CA GLU A 443 4.79 -17.37 -15.89
C GLU A 443 3.55 -16.60 -16.37
N VAL A 444 3.72 -15.37 -16.85
CA VAL A 444 2.61 -14.60 -17.46
C VAL A 444 2.02 -15.35 -18.65
N LYS A 445 2.84 -15.96 -19.52
CA LYS A 445 2.32 -16.78 -20.63
C LYS A 445 1.52 -17.98 -20.14
N LYS A 446 1.99 -18.68 -19.09
CA LYS A 446 1.27 -19.80 -18.47
C LYS A 446 -0.08 -19.35 -17.91
N LEU A 447 -0.11 -18.23 -17.20
CA LEU A 447 -1.34 -17.65 -16.65
C LEU A 447 -2.32 -17.21 -17.74
N THR A 448 -1.84 -16.61 -18.84
CA THR A 448 -2.70 -16.26 -19.98
C THR A 448 -3.42 -17.49 -20.55
N VAL A 449 -2.73 -18.63 -20.70
CA VAL A 449 -3.34 -19.88 -21.16
C VAL A 449 -4.41 -20.40 -20.18
N VAL A 450 -4.17 -20.29 -18.87
CA VAL A 450 -5.15 -20.67 -17.84
C VAL A 450 -6.39 -19.78 -17.91
N VAL A 451 -6.22 -18.47 -18.03
CA VAL A 451 -7.33 -17.51 -18.15
C VAL A 451 -8.15 -17.77 -19.40
N GLU A 452 -7.52 -18.02 -20.55
CA GLU A 452 -8.22 -18.38 -21.78
C GLU A 452 -9.02 -19.69 -21.64
N SER A 453 -8.47 -20.69 -20.92
CA SER A 453 -9.18 -21.94 -20.64
C SER A 453 -10.39 -21.74 -19.73
N LEU A 454 -10.25 -20.90 -18.68
CA LEU A 454 -11.35 -20.57 -17.78
C LEU A 454 -12.44 -19.77 -18.48
N ASN A 455 -12.09 -18.81 -19.33
CA ASN A 455 -13.06 -18.05 -20.11
C ASN A 455 -13.89 -18.96 -21.03
N LYS A 456 -13.24 -19.92 -21.72
CA LYS A 456 -13.97 -20.92 -22.54
C LYS A 456 -14.93 -21.78 -21.71
N LYS A 457 -14.54 -22.18 -20.50
CA LYS A 457 -15.42 -22.93 -19.59
C LYS A 457 -16.60 -22.08 -19.12
N LEU A 458 -16.37 -20.80 -18.81
CA LEU A 458 -17.42 -19.87 -18.40
C LEU A 458 -18.42 -19.62 -19.55
N GLU A 459 -17.94 -19.44 -20.78
CA GLU A 459 -18.78 -19.33 -21.97
C GLU A 459 -19.63 -20.57 -22.19
N ALA A 460 -19.05 -21.77 -22.08
CA ALA A 460 -19.78 -23.04 -22.21
C ALA A 460 -20.87 -23.20 -21.13
N MET A 461 -20.55 -22.88 -19.87
CA MET A 461 -21.51 -22.92 -18.77
C MET A 461 -22.65 -21.91 -18.97
N THR A 462 -22.33 -20.72 -19.50
CA THR A 462 -23.34 -19.69 -19.80
C THR A 462 -24.30 -20.14 -20.90
N LEU A 463 -23.79 -20.80 -21.94
CA LEU A 463 -24.63 -21.39 -23.00
C LEU A 463 -25.51 -22.53 -22.45
N GLU A 464 -24.97 -23.43 -21.65
CA GLU A 464 -25.74 -24.53 -21.04
C GLU A 464 -26.86 -24.00 -20.13
N MET A 465 -26.59 -22.95 -19.34
CA MET A 465 -27.62 -22.30 -18.52
C MET A 465 -28.72 -21.66 -19.38
N ALA A 466 -28.36 -21.03 -20.50
CA ALA A 466 -29.33 -20.43 -21.41
C ALA A 466 -30.21 -21.49 -22.10
N GLU A 467 -29.64 -22.65 -22.46
CA GLU A 467 -30.39 -23.79 -23.02
C GLU A 467 -31.36 -24.37 -21.99
N LYS A 468 -30.90 -24.64 -20.76
CA LYS A 468 -31.77 -25.12 -19.67
C LYS A 468 -32.89 -24.14 -19.34
N GLN A 469 -32.59 -22.83 -19.32
CA GLN A 469 -33.61 -21.81 -19.11
C GLN A 469 -34.69 -21.88 -20.20
N LYS A 470 -34.28 -22.02 -21.46
CA LYS A 470 -35.22 -22.14 -22.58
C LYS A 470 -36.09 -23.41 -22.49
N GLU A 471 -35.50 -24.55 -22.13
CA GLU A 471 -36.25 -25.79 -21.89
C GLU A 471 -37.32 -25.60 -20.80
N THR A 472 -36.95 -25.01 -19.65
CA THR A 472 -37.91 -24.74 -18.57
C THR A 472 -39.00 -23.75 -18.98
N GLU A 473 -38.70 -22.77 -19.83
CA GLU A 473 -39.71 -21.83 -20.36
C GLU A 473 -40.70 -22.53 -21.30
N ASP A 474 -40.23 -23.49 -22.11
CA ASP A 474 -41.08 -24.25 -23.03
C ASP A 474 -41.94 -25.28 -22.29
N GLU A 475 -41.40 -25.96 -21.26
CA GLU A 475 -42.18 -26.80 -20.35
C GLU A 475 -43.29 -26.01 -19.65
N LEU A 476 -42.96 -24.81 -19.13
CA LEU A 476 -43.92 -23.93 -18.48
C LEU A 476 -45.05 -23.48 -19.43
N LYS A 477 -44.74 -23.24 -20.72
CA LYS A 477 -45.77 -22.97 -21.74
C LYS A 477 -46.66 -24.18 -21.99
N GLY A 478 -46.11 -25.39 -21.95
CA GLY A 478 -46.87 -26.64 -22.02
C GLY A 478 -47.89 -26.75 -20.89
N VAL A 479 -47.42 -26.63 -19.64
CA VAL A 479 -48.27 -26.67 -18.44
C VAL A 479 -49.36 -25.59 -18.48
N LYS A 480 -49.05 -24.37 -18.93
CA LYS A 480 -50.05 -23.29 -19.08
C LYS A 480 -51.15 -23.64 -20.08
N ARG A 481 -50.84 -24.38 -21.14
CA ARG A 481 -51.83 -24.82 -22.14
C ARG A 481 -52.74 -25.89 -21.56
N GLU A 482 -52.18 -26.90 -20.92
CA GLU A 482 -52.95 -27.97 -20.25
C GLU A 482 -53.89 -27.40 -19.18
N LEU A 483 -53.41 -26.44 -18.37
CA LEU A 483 -54.22 -25.77 -17.35
C LEU A 483 -55.37 -24.96 -17.99
N LYS A 484 -55.13 -24.33 -19.14
CA LYS A 484 -56.17 -23.63 -19.89
C LYS A 484 -57.22 -24.60 -20.43
N GLU A 485 -56.80 -25.71 -21.03
CA GLU A 485 -57.71 -26.75 -21.56
C GLU A 485 -58.56 -27.36 -20.43
N ALA A 486 -57.95 -27.72 -19.30
CA ALA A 486 -58.67 -28.24 -18.13
C ALA A 486 -59.69 -27.23 -17.56
N ARG A 487 -59.37 -25.93 -17.61
CA ARG A 487 -60.31 -24.87 -17.20
C ARG A 487 -61.49 -24.75 -18.16
N GLU A 488 -61.24 -24.78 -19.48
CA GLU A 488 -62.31 -24.75 -20.50
C GLU A 488 -63.19 -26.01 -20.45
N GLU A 489 -62.65 -27.16 -20.04
CA GLU A 489 -63.42 -28.39 -19.80
C GLU A 489 -64.31 -28.29 -18.55
N LEU A 490 -63.78 -27.74 -17.44
CA LEU A 490 -64.56 -27.46 -16.24
C LEU A 490 -65.72 -26.48 -16.50
N GLU A 491 -65.48 -25.43 -17.28
CA GLU A 491 -66.51 -24.45 -17.64
C GLU A 491 -67.63 -25.09 -18.45
N ARG A 492 -67.30 -25.94 -19.44
CA ARG A 492 -68.30 -26.73 -20.18
C ARG A 492 -69.13 -27.65 -19.28
N MET A 493 -68.50 -28.35 -18.34
CA MET A 493 -69.22 -29.19 -17.38
C MET A 493 -70.16 -28.38 -16.47
N GLN A 494 -69.81 -27.13 -16.14
CA GLN A 494 -70.69 -26.24 -15.37
C GLN A 494 -71.88 -25.75 -16.21
N GLU A 495 -71.66 -25.36 -17.46
CA GLU A 495 -72.74 -24.95 -18.38
C GLU A 495 -73.73 -26.09 -18.65
N ASP A 496 -73.25 -27.31 -18.91
CA ASP A 496 -74.10 -28.49 -19.14
C ASP A 496 -74.90 -28.91 -17.89
N SER A 497 -74.45 -28.52 -16.69
CA SER A 497 -75.15 -28.79 -15.42
C SER A 497 -76.20 -27.73 -15.04
N GLY A 498 -76.34 -26.67 -15.83
CA GLY A 498 -77.05 -25.44 -15.46
C GLY A 498 -78.55 -25.35 -15.81
N GLU A 499 -79.15 -26.34 -16.48
CA GLU A 499 -80.55 -26.21 -16.97
C GLU A 499 -81.61 -27.06 -16.25
N ASP A 500 -81.25 -27.91 -15.27
CA ASP A 500 -82.24 -28.83 -14.63
C ASP A 500 -82.35 -28.71 -13.09
N SER A 501 -81.74 -27.69 -12.47
CA SER A 501 -82.01 -27.43 -11.05
C SER A 501 -83.12 -26.40 -10.86
N SER A 502 -84.32 -26.76 -11.33
CA SER A 502 -85.56 -26.32 -10.71
C SER A 502 -85.67 -26.97 -9.32
N PHE A 503 -84.80 -26.59 -8.39
CA PHE A 503 -85.00 -26.93 -6.99
C PHE A 503 -86.00 -25.93 -6.40
N ASP A 504 -87.26 -26.26 -6.68
CA ASP A 504 -88.46 -25.72 -6.06
C ASP A 504 -88.29 -25.64 -4.54
N GLN A 505 -88.62 -24.46 -4.02
CA GLN A 505 -89.42 -24.24 -2.82
C GLN A 505 -89.40 -25.36 -1.77
N LEU A 506 -88.56 -25.19 -0.75
CA LEU A 506 -88.96 -25.53 0.61
C LEU A 506 -88.82 -24.28 1.49
N ASP A 507 -89.93 -23.53 1.52
CA ASP A 507 -90.41 -22.92 2.75
C ASP A 507 -90.41 -24.01 3.83
N ASP A 508 -89.76 -23.72 4.97
CA ASP A 508 -90.14 -24.15 6.32
C ASP A 508 -89.21 -23.35 7.27
N GLN A 509 -89.70 -22.27 7.88
CA GLN A 509 -90.37 -22.29 9.19
C GLN A 509 -89.54 -23.04 10.24
N ASP A 510 -88.80 -22.32 11.08
CA ASP A 510 -89.25 -21.94 12.43
C ASP A 510 -88.10 -21.46 13.32
N GLU A 511 -88.43 -20.40 14.07
CA GLU A 511 -87.84 -19.85 15.33
C GLU A 511 -86.42 -19.26 15.37
#